data_AF-A0A6B3HW44-F1
#
_entry.id   AF-A0A6B3HW44-F1
#
_cell.length_a   1.000
_cell.length_b   1.000
_cell.length_c   1.000
_cell.angle_alpha   90.00
_cell.angle_beta   90.00
_cell.angle_gamma   90.00
#
_symmetry.space_group_name_H-M   'P 1'
#
loop_
_entity.id
_entity.type
_entity.pdbx_description
1 polymer ?
#
loop_
_entity_poly.entity_id
_entity_poly.type
_entity_poly.pdbx_seq_one_letter_code
_entity_poly.pdbx_strand_id
1 'polypeptide(L)' 'MDRVSSFDEPLKNRLGGATAKVMAEHLGLHTVGDLLHHYPRRYEERGKLTALADLPLDE' A
#
# COMPACT_ATOMS: atom_id res chain seq x y z
N MET A 1 4.26 -25.96 16.69
CA MET A 1 4.83 -24.62 16.48
C MET A 1 3.76 -23.62 16.82
N ASP A 2 3.97 -22.79 17.84
CA ASP A 2 3.17 -21.59 18.05
C ASP A 2 3.20 -20.78 16.76
N ARG A 3 2.08 -20.76 16.03
CA ARG A 3 1.89 -19.79 14.97
C ARG A 3 1.67 -18.48 15.69
N VAL A 4 2.76 -17.76 16.00
CA VAL A 4 2.66 -16.30 16.05
C VAL A 4 1.84 -15.93 14.83
N SER A 5 0.66 -15.34 15.09
CA SER A 5 -0.26 -14.96 14.04
C SER A 5 0.55 -14.20 13.01
N SER A 6 0.61 -14.70 11.77
CA SER A 6 1.44 -14.10 10.72
C SER A 6 1.11 -12.62 10.49
N PHE A 7 -0.03 -12.17 11.02
CA PHE A 7 -0.48 -10.78 10.99
C PHE A 7 0.28 -9.88 11.98
N ASP A 8 0.75 -10.39 13.12
CA ASP A 8 1.51 -9.59 14.10
C ASP A 8 2.99 -9.45 13.70
N GLU A 9 3.39 -10.04 12.56
CA GLU A 9 4.76 -9.99 12.07
C GLU A 9 5.13 -8.54 11.67
N PRO A 10 6.26 -7.99 12.16
CA PRO A 10 6.71 -6.66 11.79
C PRO A 10 7.03 -6.54 10.30
N LEU A 11 6.61 -5.44 9.66
CA LEU A 11 6.83 -5.21 8.23
C LEU A 11 8.33 -5.22 7.84
N LYS A 12 9.21 -4.79 8.75
CA LYS A 12 10.67 -4.79 8.51
C LYS A 12 11.23 -6.18 8.17
N ASN A 13 10.60 -7.26 8.63
CA ASN A 13 11.06 -8.63 8.36
C ASN A 13 10.74 -9.08 6.93
N ARG A 14 9.70 -8.50 6.31
CA ARG A 14 9.20 -8.89 4.98
C ARG A 14 9.58 -7.90 3.88
N LEU A 15 9.54 -6.60 4.19
CA LEU A 15 9.73 -5.51 3.22
C LEU A 15 11.06 -4.77 3.39
N GLY A 16 11.83 -5.09 4.42
CA GLY A 16 13.07 -4.40 4.77
C GLY A 16 12.84 -3.10 5.57
N GLY A 17 13.91 -2.64 6.24
CA GLY A 17 13.83 -1.55 7.21
C GLY A 17 13.46 -0.18 6.62
N ALA A 18 13.97 0.17 5.43
CA ALA A 18 13.72 1.47 4.81
C ALA A 18 12.24 1.64 4.43
N THR A 19 11.67 0.65 3.73
CA THR A 19 10.26 0.64 3.33
C THR A 19 9.34 0.62 4.56
N ALA A 20 9.63 -0.24 5.53
CA ALA A 20 8.85 -0.32 6.76
C ALA A 20 8.87 0.99 7.56
N LYS A 21 9.99 1.72 7.56
CA LYS A 21 10.09 3.04 8.20
C LYS A 21 9.15 4.06 7.54
N VAL A 22 9.19 4.18 6.21
CA VAL A 22 8.33 5.12 5.47
C VAL A 22 6.84 4.77 5.68
N MET A 23 6.50 3.48 5.66
CA MET A 23 5.13 3.02 5.92
C MET A 23 4.66 3.35 7.34
N ALA A 24 5.52 3.20 8.34
CA ALA A 24 5.21 3.59 9.72
C ALA A 24 5.03 5.10 9.86
N GLU A 25 5.93 5.91 9.27
CA GLU A 25 5.93 7.37 9.41
C GLU A 25 4.76 8.03 8.68
N HIS A 26 4.40 7.55 7.49
CA HIS A 26 3.40 8.21 6.65
C HIS A 26 2.03 7.54 6.67
N LEU A 27 1.96 6.23 6.92
CA LEU A 27 0.72 5.46 6.87
C LEU A 27 0.35 4.82 8.22
N GLY A 28 1.23 4.89 9.23
CA GLY A 28 1.00 4.30 10.55
C GLY A 28 0.99 2.76 10.54
N LEU A 29 1.61 2.13 9.55
CA LEU A 29 1.59 0.68 9.36
C LEU A 29 2.84 0.05 9.97
N HIS A 30 2.67 -0.91 10.88
CA HIS A 30 3.78 -1.53 11.61
C HIS A 30 3.87 -3.05 11.39
N THR A 31 2.73 -3.69 11.18
CA THR A 31 2.59 -5.14 11.05
C THR A 31 2.02 -5.54 9.68
N VAL A 32 2.16 -6.83 9.34
CA VAL A 32 1.50 -7.41 8.15
C VAL A 32 -0.02 -7.25 8.23
N GLY A 33 -0.60 -7.37 9.42
CA GLY A 33 -2.02 -7.14 9.67
C GLY A 33 -2.45 -5.72 9.29
N ASP A 34 -1.70 -4.71 9.71
CA ASP A 34 -1.99 -3.31 9.39
C ASP A 34 -2.00 -3.09 7.87
N LEU A 35 -1.00 -3.64 7.17
CA LEU A 35 -0.88 -3.49 5.72
C LEU A 35 -2.04 -4.14 4.97
N LEU A 36 -2.47 -5.34 5.38
CA LEU A 36 -3.57 -6.05 4.72
C LEU A 36 -4.93 -5.39 4.95
N HIS A 37 -5.11 -4.71 6.10
CA HIS A 37 -6.33 -3.96 6.40
C HIS A 37 -6.21 -2.47 6.00
N HIS A 38 -5.14 -2.08 5.33
CA HIS A 38 -4.99 -0.73 4.80
C HIS A 38 -5.75 -0.58 3.49
N TYR A 39 -7.00 -0.14 3.58
CA TYR A 39 -7.85 0.07 2.42
C TYR A 39 -7.66 1.48 1.82
N PRO A 40 -7.43 1.61 0.50
CA PRO A 40 -7.44 2.88 -0.20
C PRO A 40 -8.73 3.66 0.03
N ARG A 41 -8.61 4.98 0.22
CA ARG A 41 -9.78 5.88 0.37
C ARG A 41 -10.64 5.95 -0.89
N ARG A 42 -10.00 5.90 -2.06
CA ARG A 42 -10.65 5.85 -3.38
C ARG A 42 -9.83 4.97 -4.30
N TYR A 43 -10.51 4.15 -5.06
CA TYR A 43 -9.91 3.42 -6.17
C TYR A 43 -10.12 4.23 -7.45
N GLU A 44 -9.04 4.50 -8.17
CA GLU A 44 -9.12 5.05 -9.53
C GLU A 44 -9.33 3.92 -10.53
N GLU A 45 -10.33 4.04 -11.38
CA GLU A 45 -10.53 3.15 -12.52
C GLU A 45 -9.56 3.54 -13.65
N ARG A 46 -8.42 2.85 -13.72
CA ARG A 46 -7.50 2.96 -14.85
C ARG A 46 -8.00 2.14 -16.04
N GLY A 47 -7.67 2.56 -17.27
CA GLY A 47 -8.00 1.82 -18.49
C GLY A 47 -9.29 2.26 -19.18
N LYS A 48 -9.84 3.43 -18.84
CA LYS A 48 -10.84 4.08 -19.67
C LYS A 48 -10.15 4.61 -20.92
N LEU A 49 -10.70 4.28 -22.10
CA LEU A 49 -10.21 4.84 -23.35
C LEU A 49 -10.54 6.32 -23.38
N THR A 50 -9.53 7.17 -23.22
CA THR A 50 -9.64 8.60 -23.52
C THR A 50 -9.46 8.76 -25.03
N ALA A 51 -10.43 9.40 -25.70
CA ALA A 51 -10.24 9.76 -27.10
C ALA A 51 -9.03 10.71 -27.19
N LEU A 52 -8.15 10.49 -28.18
CA LEU A 52 -6.92 11.30 -28.32
C LEU A 52 -7.22 12.81 -28.45
N ALA A 53 -8.38 13.19 -28.99
CA ALA A 53 -8.82 14.58 -29.08
C ALA A 53 -9.19 15.21 -27.73
N ASP A 54 -9.50 14.39 -26.72
CA ASP A 54 -9.91 14.80 -25.38
C ASP A 54 -8.78 14.68 -24.35
N LEU A 55 -7.56 14.34 -24.79
CA LEU A 55 -6.39 14.27 -23.91
C LEU A 55 -6.02 15.69 -23.46
N PRO A 56 -6.05 16.01 -22.15
CA PRO A 56 -5.60 17.30 -21.67
C PRO A 56 -4.10 17.46 -21.94
N LEU A 57 -3.68 18.65 -22.37
CA LEU A 57 -2.28 19.03 -22.37
C LEU A 57 -1.86 19.22 -20.90
N ASP A 58 -0.85 18.46 -20.46
CA ASP A 58 -0.17 18.52 -19.14
C ASP A 58 -0.73 17.66 -17.98
N GLU A 59 -1.18 16.41 -18.26
CA GLU A 59 -1.12 15.35 -17.23
C GLU A 59 0.27 14.68 -17.20
#